data_AF-A0A7R8WLK1-F1
#
_entry.id   AF-A0A7R8WLK1-F1
#
_cell.length_a   1.000
_cell.length_b   1.000
_cell.length_c   1.000
_cell.angle_alpha   90.00
_cell.angle_beta   90.00
_cell.angle_gamma   90.00
#
_symmetry.space_group_name_H-M   'P 1'
#
loop_
_entity.id
_entity.type
_entity.pdbx_description
1 polymer ?
#
loop_
_entity_poly.entity_id
_entity_poly.type
_entity_poly.pdbx_seq_one_letter_code
_entity_poly.pdbx_strand_id
1 'polypeptide(L)'
;MFMKLWSSIWVGDVLARFNSHWVLITVGRETINSSDDPILRQDMPASLHRVEGASRLLEEACRDLKMDPYSVPARKKLIDGARGILQGTSSLLLCFDESEVRKIIRECKKVLDYLAVAEVIETMDDLVKFVQDVSPCLARVSRDVGAREKELTHQVHREILARCLEQVKQLAPILICSMKIFIQIIVQGGKGAEEAAENRNYLAGRMTDEINEIIRVLQLTTYDEDEWALDPLTVMKKAQTAIEGKMQAAHDWLQDPLSVRGGVGEKSLRLILENAERVADRALPPDREAIRKLVGDIRSLTDALGELKSSGQGTSIQ
;
A
#
# COMPACT_ATOMS: atom_id res chain seq x y z
N MET A 1 -7.69 45.71 -22.19
CA MET A 1 -6.81 45.98 -21.02
C MET A 1 -6.91 44.88 -19.95
N PHE A 2 -8.12 44.42 -19.60
CA PHE A 2 -8.36 43.30 -18.68
C PHE A 2 -7.69 41.96 -19.06
N MET A 3 -7.68 41.55 -20.35
CA MET A 3 -6.99 40.31 -20.78
C MET A 3 -5.46 40.38 -20.69
N LYS A 4 -4.85 41.59 -20.82
CA LYS A 4 -3.40 41.76 -20.64
C LYS A 4 -3.00 41.71 -19.17
N LEU A 5 -3.88 42.18 -18.27
CA LEU A 5 -3.67 42.08 -16.82
C LEU A 5 -3.77 40.62 -16.35
N TRP A 6 -4.75 39.87 -16.85
CA TRP A 6 -4.88 38.43 -16.56
C TRP A 6 -3.71 37.60 -17.10
N SER A 7 -3.25 37.87 -18.33
CA SER A 7 -2.07 37.19 -18.89
C SER A 7 -0.79 37.47 -18.08
N SER A 8 -0.65 38.66 -17.49
CA SER A 8 0.55 39.03 -16.73
C SER A 8 0.54 38.42 -15.32
N ILE A 9 -0.63 38.34 -14.68
CA ILE A 9 -0.83 37.66 -13.38
C ILE A 9 -0.62 36.15 -13.54
N TRP A 10 -1.16 35.54 -14.60
CA TRP A 10 -1.00 34.11 -14.87
C TRP A 10 0.47 33.73 -15.13
N VAL A 11 1.21 34.53 -15.91
CA VAL A 11 2.63 34.25 -16.20
C VAL A 11 3.51 34.42 -14.96
N GLY A 12 3.24 35.40 -14.10
CA GLY A 12 3.96 35.59 -12.84
C GLY A 12 3.73 34.47 -11.82
N ASP A 13 2.46 34.05 -11.63
CA ASP A 13 2.11 32.93 -10.76
C ASP A 13 2.59 31.58 -11.30
N VAL A 14 2.60 31.42 -12.63
CA VAL A 14 3.13 30.23 -13.29
C VAL A 14 4.65 30.16 -13.13
N LEU A 15 5.38 31.27 -13.26
CA LEU A 15 6.83 31.33 -13.01
C LEU A 15 7.18 31.06 -11.53
N ALA A 16 6.40 31.58 -10.59
CA ALA A 16 6.56 31.26 -9.17
C ALA A 16 6.32 29.77 -8.90
N ARG A 17 5.29 29.18 -9.53
CA ARG A 17 5.02 27.73 -9.50
C ARG A 17 6.14 26.94 -10.16
N PHE A 18 6.73 27.39 -11.26
CA PHE A 18 7.87 26.74 -11.90
C PHE A 18 9.09 26.70 -10.98
N ASN A 19 9.33 27.76 -10.21
CA ASN A 19 10.42 27.80 -9.24
C ASN A 19 10.24 26.73 -8.14
N SER A 20 9.00 26.51 -7.68
CA SER A 20 8.67 25.44 -6.73
C SER A 20 8.96 24.03 -7.26
N HIS A 21 8.73 23.77 -8.56
CA HIS A 21 9.00 22.45 -9.16
C HIS A 21 10.50 22.20 -9.35
N TRP A 22 11.25 23.23 -9.74
CA TRP A 22 12.71 23.15 -9.82
C TRP A 22 13.35 22.87 -8.45
N VAL A 23 12.83 23.47 -7.38
CA VAL A 23 13.24 23.15 -6.01
C VAL A 23 12.97 21.68 -5.69
N LEU A 24 11.76 21.18 -5.99
CA LEU A 24 11.40 19.79 -5.72
C LEU A 24 12.29 18.79 -6.48
N ILE A 25 12.61 19.08 -7.74
CA ILE A 25 13.53 18.27 -8.56
C ILE A 25 14.94 18.29 -7.97
N THR A 26 15.42 19.48 -7.57
CA THR A 26 16.76 19.65 -6.99
C THR A 26 16.89 18.87 -5.69
N VAL A 27 15.93 19.04 -4.77
CA VAL A 27 15.87 18.30 -3.50
C VAL A 27 15.77 16.79 -3.75
N GLY A 28 14.98 16.35 -4.73
CA GLY A 28 14.90 14.94 -5.12
C GLY A 28 16.23 14.37 -5.61
N ARG A 29 16.94 15.09 -6.49
CA ARG A 29 18.27 14.69 -6.99
C ARG A 29 19.30 14.62 -5.86
N GLU A 30 19.33 15.62 -4.99
CA GLU A 30 20.21 15.64 -3.82
C GLU A 30 19.91 14.46 -2.89
N THR A 31 18.63 14.19 -2.62
CA THR A 31 18.20 13.08 -1.76
C THR A 31 18.65 11.74 -2.31
N ILE A 32 18.47 11.46 -3.61
CA ILE A 32 18.93 10.20 -4.24
C ILE A 32 20.44 10.04 -4.06
N ASN A 33 21.21 11.11 -4.29
CA ASN A 33 22.65 11.08 -4.22
C ASN A 33 23.17 10.84 -2.79
N SER A 34 22.47 11.34 -1.77
CA SER A 34 22.86 11.18 -0.37
C SER A 34 22.19 10.00 0.36
N SER A 35 21.13 9.40 -0.20
CA SER A 35 20.35 8.34 0.45
C SER A 35 20.96 6.98 0.22
N ASP A 36 21.07 6.13 1.24
CA ASP A 36 21.50 4.72 1.11
C ASP A 36 20.36 3.74 0.79
N ASP A 37 19.13 4.23 0.54
CA ASP A 37 17.99 3.39 0.18
C ASP A 37 18.04 3.00 -1.31
N PRO A 38 18.30 1.72 -1.65
CA PRO A 38 18.41 1.29 -3.04
C PRO A 38 17.08 1.37 -3.80
N ILE A 39 15.94 1.17 -3.11
CA ILE A 39 14.61 1.25 -3.71
C ILE A 39 14.32 2.72 -4.08
N LEU A 40 14.65 3.64 -3.18
CA LEU A 40 14.52 5.08 -3.46
C LEU A 40 15.36 5.50 -4.66
N ARG A 41 16.62 5.03 -4.74
CA ARG A 41 17.53 5.32 -5.87
C ARG A 41 17.03 4.75 -7.19
N GLN A 42 16.28 3.64 -7.15
CA GLN A 42 15.71 2.99 -8.32
C GLN A 42 14.43 3.69 -8.81
N ASP A 43 13.51 4.02 -7.90
CA ASP A 43 12.15 4.43 -8.26
C ASP A 43 12.01 5.93 -8.50
N MET A 44 12.73 6.75 -7.73
CA MET A 44 12.62 8.21 -7.79
C MET A 44 13.05 8.85 -9.14
N PRO A 45 14.08 8.36 -9.88
CA PRO A 45 14.50 8.96 -11.14
C PRO A 45 13.39 9.09 -12.20
N ALA A 46 12.48 8.11 -12.29
CA ALA A 46 11.37 8.15 -13.25
C ALA A 46 10.40 9.30 -12.93
N SER A 47 10.10 9.51 -11.66
CA SER A 47 9.25 10.61 -11.17
C SER A 47 9.89 11.97 -11.47
N LEU A 48 11.20 12.12 -11.21
CA LEU A 48 11.94 13.35 -11.50
C LEU A 48 11.93 13.70 -12.99
N HIS A 49 12.22 12.71 -13.85
CA HIS A 49 12.19 12.91 -15.30
C HIS A 49 10.78 13.29 -15.79
N ARG A 50 9.73 12.72 -15.19
CA ARG A 50 8.33 13.08 -15.51
C ARG A 50 8.03 14.54 -15.18
N VAL A 51 8.44 15.03 -14.00
CA VAL A 51 8.24 16.44 -13.60
C VAL A 51 9.04 17.38 -14.50
N GLU A 52 10.29 17.04 -14.84
CA GLU A 52 11.10 17.83 -15.78
C GLU A 52 10.48 17.90 -17.17
N GLY A 53 10.08 16.76 -17.73
CA GLY A 53 9.44 16.69 -19.04
C GLY A 53 8.12 17.46 -19.08
N ALA A 54 7.30 17.32 -18.04
CA ALA A 54 6.05 18.06 -17.90
C ALA A 54 6.29 19.57 -17.78
N SER A 55 7.35 20.00 -17.08
CA SER A 55 7.73 21.41 -16.99
C SER A 55 8.10 21.98 -18.36
N ARG A 56 8.89 21.25 -19.16
CA ARG A 56 9.23 21.66 -20.54
C ARG A 56 8.00 21.79 -21.43
N LEU A 57 7.05 20.86 -21.34
CA LEU A 57 5.79 20.93 -22.08
C LEU A 57 4.98 22.18 -21.74
N LEU A 58 4.95 22.56 -20.46
CA LEU A 58 4.28 23.79 -20.02
C LEU A 58 4.98 25.05 -20.55
N GLU A 59 6.32 25.09 -20.54
CA GLU A 59 7.09 26.20 -21.10
C GLU A 59 6.86 26.37 -22.61
N GLU A 60 6.86 25.26 -23.35
CA GLU A 60 6.54 25.25 -24.78
C GLU A 60 5.09 25.70 -25.03
N ALA A 61 4.14 25.17 -24.27
CA ALA A 61 2.73 25.56 -24.40
C ALA A 61 2.52 27.06 -24.16
N CYS A 62 3.17 27.63 -23.14
CA CYS A 62 3.11 29.06 -22.86
C CYS A 62 3.70 29.89 -24.02
N ARG A 63 4.81 29.44 -24.61
CA ARG A 63 5.44 30.08 -25.77
C ARG A 63 4.53 30.03 -27.00
N ASP A 64 3.98 28.86 -27.29
CA ASP A 64 3.11 28.63 -28.46
C ASP A 64 1.80 29.43 -28.33
N LEU A 65 1.18 29.46 -27.14
CA LEU A 65 -0.04 30.25 -26.86
C LEU A 65 0.20 31.77 -26.89
N LYS A 66 1.41 32.22 -26.60
CA LYS A 66 1.78 33.64 -26.72
C LYS A 66 1.84 34.08 -28.18
N MET A 67 2.24 33.18 -29.08
CA MET A 67 2.31 33.43 -30.53
C MET A 67 0.94 33.27 -31.21
N ASP A 68 0.20 32.21 -30.86
CA ASP A 68 -1.15 31.94 -31.34
C ASP A 68 -2.08 31.52 -30.19
N PRO A 69 -2.93 32.44 -29.68
CA PRO A 69 -3.87 32.16 -28.60
C PRO A 69 -4.89 31.05 -28.90
N TYR A 70 -5.11 30.71 -30.18
CA TYR A 70 -6.08 29.69 -30.59
C TYR A 70 -5.45 28.35 -30.95
N SER A 71 -4.13 28.20 -30.80
CA SER A 71 -3.39 26.98 -31.12
C SER A 71 -3.91 25.77 -30.32
N VAL A 72 -4.55 24.83 -31.03
CA VAL A 72 -5.02 23.56 -30.47
C VAL A 72 -3.84 22.67 -30.00
N PRO A 73 -2.73 22.54 -30.76
CA PRO A 73 -1.55 21.81 -30.28
C PRO A 73 -0.98 22.38 -28.98
N ALA A 74 -0.94 23.71 -28.83
CA ALA A 74 -0.43 24.35 -27.62
C ALA A 74 -1.33 24.08 -26.40
N ARG A 75 -2.66 24.11 -26.59
CA ARG A 75 -3.61 23.72 -25.54
C ARG A 75 -3.45 22.25 -25.12
N LYS A 76 -3.17 21.34 -26.05
CA LYS A 76 -2.89 19.94 -25.73
C LYS A 76 -1.61 19.81 -24.88
N LYS A 77 -0.51 20.46 -25.28
CA LYS A 77 0.73 20.49 -24.49
C LYS A 77 0.50 21.04 -23.08
N LEU A 78 -0.33 22.08 -22.94
CA LEU A 78 -0.68 22.65 -21.63
C LEU A 78 -1.39 21.62 -20.73
N ILE A 79 -2.37 20.89 -21.27
CA ILE A 79 -3.11 19.86 -20.53
C ILE A 79 -2.21 18.69 -20.15
N ASP A 80 -1.41 18.19 -21.10
CA ASP A 80 -0.51 17.07 -20.88
C ASP A 80 0.61 17.44 -19.87
N GLY A 81 1.16 18.65 -19.98
CA GLY A 81 2.12 19.20 -19.01
C GLY A 81 1.51 19.35 -17.62
N ALA A 82 0.31 19.92 -17.50
CA ALA A 82 -0.35 20.09 -16.20
C ALA A 82 -0.64 18.74 -15.53
N ARG A 83 -1.12 17.74 -16.29
CA ARG A 83 -1.31 16.37 -15.79
C ARG A 83 0.00 15.73 -15.38
N GLY A 84 1.05 15.90 -16.20
CA GLY A 84 2.38 15.38 -15.95
C GLY A 84 2.98 15.92 -14.65
N ILE A 85 2.80 17.20 -14.36
CA ILE A 85 3.22 17.83 -13.10
C ILE A 85 2.48 17.21 -11.91
N LEU A 86 1.15 17.16 -11.93
CA LEU A 86 0.37 16.62 -10.80
C LEU A 86 0.75 15.17 -10.50
N GLN A 87 0.84 14.34 -11.54
CA GLN A 87 1.20 12.93 -11.39
C GLN A 87 2.67 12.77 -10.97
N GLY A 88 3.59 13.51 -11.58
CA GLY A 88 5.02 13.43 -11.27
C GLY A 88 5.32 13.87 -9.83
N THR A 89 4.72 14.96 -9.38
CA THR A 89 4.85 15.45 -8.00
C THR A 89 4.25 14.45 -7.00
N SER A 90 3.08 13.89 -7.30
CA SER A 90 2.48 12.84 -6.45
C SER A 90 3.38 11.61 -6.35
N SER A 91 3.87 11.07 -7.47
CA SER A 91 4.79 9.93 -7.47
C SER A 91 6.11 10.25 -6.74
N LEU A 92 6.64 11.46 -6.89
CA LEU A 92 7.86 11.87 -6.20
C LEU A 92 7.66 11.88 -4.68
N LEU A 93 6.60 12.52 -4.19
CA LEU A 93 6.28 12.58 -2.76
C LEU A 93 6.01 11.19 -2.18
N LEU A 94 5.37 10.30 -2.93
CA LEU A 94 5.16 8.92 -2.53
C LEU A 94 6.49 8.17 -2.37
N CYS A 95 7.43 8.29 -3.32
CA CYS A 95 8.75 7.66 -3.19
C CYS A 95 9.49 8.12 -1.92
N PHE A 96 9.43 9.42 -1.61
CA PHE A 96 9.99 9.99 -0.38
C PHE A 96 9.34 9.37 0.86
N ASP A 97 8.01 9.39 0.90
CA ASP A 97 7.22 8.89 2.03
C ASP A 97 7.49 7.40 2.30
N GLU A 98 7.50 6.57 1.25
CA GLU A 98 7.80 5.15 1.36
C GLU A 98 9.22 4.88 1.90
N SER A 99 10.20 5.72 1.55
CA SER A 99 11.56 5.64 2.11
C SER A 99 11.57 5.92 3.61
N GLU A 100 10.84 6.94 4.07
CA GLU A 100 10.72 7.22 5.51
C GLU A 100 10.00 6.08 6.24
N VAL A 101 8.90 5.58 5.67
CA VAL A 101 8.18 4.41 6.21
C VAL A 101 9.10 3.18 6.32
N ARG A 102 9.94 2.91 5.30
CA ARG A 102 10.92 1.81 5.35
C ARG A 102 11.95 1.97 6.46
N LYS A 103 12.32 3.20 6.85
CA LYS A 103 13.21 3.44 8.01
C LYS A 103 12.53 3.00 9.31
N ILE A 104 11.27 3.38 9.50
CA ILE A 104 10.49 3.01 10.70
C ILE A 104 10.29 1.50 10.77
N ILE A 105 9.89 0.86 9.66
CA ILE A 105 9.69 -0.59 9.58
C ILE A 105 10.97 -1.37 9.90
N ARG A 106 12.14 -0.88 9.50
CA ARG A 106 13.42 -1.51 9.86
C ARG A 106 13.64 -1.57 11.36
N GLU A 107 13.27 -0.52 12.10
CA GLU A 107 13.37 -0.53 13.56
C GLU A 107 12.32 -1.44 14.21
N CYS A 108 11.11 -1.50 13.66
CA CYS A 108 10.10 -2.48 14.08
C CYS A 108 10.59 -3.93 13.89
N LYS A 109 11.21 -4.24 12.75
CA LYS A 109 11.77 -5.57 12.47
C LYS A 109 12.87 -5.98 13.44
N LYS A 110 13.75 -5.05 13.85
CA LYS A 110 14.73 -5.34 14.90
C LYS A 110 14.06 -5.76 16.22
N VAL A 111 12.95 -5.11 16.61
CA VAL A 111 12.19 -5.51 17.79
C VAL A 111 11.64 -6.93 17.62
N LEU A 112 11.11 -7.27 16.44
CA LEU A 112 10.66 -8.64 16.13
C LEU A 112 11.79 -9.66 16.23
N ASP A 113 12.98 -9.34 15.72
CA ASP A 113 14.16 -10.21 15.80
C ASP A 113 14.56 -10.49 17.26
N TYR A 114 14.50 -9.49 18.14
CA TYR A 114 14.71 -9.70 19.58
C TYR A 114 13.58 -10.52 20.22
N LEU A 115 12.32 -10.24 19.91
CA LEU A 115 11.19 -11.00 20.46
C LEU A 115 11.24 -12.49 20.08
N ALA A 116 11.77 -12.82 18.89
CA ALA A 116 11.94 -14.20 18.44
C ALA A 116 12.91 -15.02 19.30
N VAL A 117 13.88 -14.38 19.97
CA VAL A 117 14.81 -15.07 20.89
C VAL A 117 14.37 -15.01 22.36
N ALA A 118 13.20 -14.42 22.67
CA ALA A 118 12.72 -14.28 24.05
C ALA A 118 12.48 -15.65 24.73
N GLU A 119 12.12 -16.68 23.96
CA GLU A 119 11.80 -18.01 24.50
C GLU A 119 13.03 -18.80 24.97
N VAL A 120 14.22 -18.49 24.45
CA VAL A 120 15.47 -19.21 24.77
C VAL A 120 16.28 -18.55 25.88
N ILE A 121 15.77 -17.45 26.46
CA ILE A 121 16.45 -16.74 27.56
C ILE A 121 16.18 -17.44 28.89
N GLU A 122 17.23 -18.01 29.48
CA GLU A 122 17.17 -18.81 30.72
C GLU A 122 18.11 -18.30 31.83
N THR A 123 18.89 -17.25 31.60
CA THR A 123 19.81 -16.69 32.62
C THR A 123 19.54 -15.21 32.88
N MET A 124 19.86 -14.75 34.09
CA MET A 124 19.72 -13.34 34.44
C MET A 124 20.68 -12.45 33.64
N ASP A 125 21.87 -12.95 33.33
CA ASP A 125 22.86 -12.23 32.52
C ASP A 125 22.37 -12.04 31.09
N ASP A 126 21.76 -13.06 30.50
CA ASP A 126 21.18 -12.96 29.15
C ASP A 126 19.92 -12.08 29.13
N LEU A 127 19.10 -12.12 30.19
CA LEU A 127 17.99 -11.18 30.35
C LEU A 127 18.48 -9.73 30.42
N VAL A 128 19.55 -9.46 31.17
CA VAL A 128 20.13 -8.11 31.25
C VAL A 128 20.61 -7.63 29.88
N LYS A 129 21.31 -8.47 29.11
CA LYS A 129 21.73 -8.14 27.74
C LYS A 129 20.52 -7.90 26.83
N PHE A 130 19.53 -8.79 26.86
CA PHE A 130 18.28 -8.63 26.10
C PHE A 130 17.61 -7.28 26.38
N VAL A 131 17.47 -6.90 27.65
CA VAL A 131 16.88 -5.61 28.04
C VAL A 131 17.72 -4.43 27.54
N GLN A 132 19.05 -4.52 27.63
CA GLN A 132 19.97 -3.48 27.14
C GLN A 132 19.86 -3.28 25.62
N ASP A 133 19.63 -4.35 24.86
CA ASP A 133 19.56 -4.31 23.40
C ASP A 133 18.17 -3.93 22.88
N VAL A 134 17.10 -4.44 23.50
CA VAL A 134 15.72 -4.21 23.03
C VAL A 134 15.18 -2.84 23.44
N SER A 135 15.57 -2.33 24.62
CA SER A 135 15.01 -1.08 25.17
C SER A 135 15.28 0.15 24.28
N PRO A 136 16.49 0.35 23.72
CA PRO A 136 16.75 1.42 22.75
C PRO A 136 15.91 1.29 21.47
N CYS A 137 15.70 0.06 20.98
CA CYS A 137 14.90 -0.20 19.79
C CYS A 137 13.42 0.15 20.04
N LEU A 138 12.86 -0.28 21.17
CA LEU A 138 11.49 0.07 21.59
C LEU A 138 11.30 1.58 21.76
N ALA A 139 12.27 2.26 22.36
CA ALA A 139 12.23 3.72 22.50
C ALA A 139 12.22 4.44 21.14
N ARG A 140 12.96 3.91 20.16
CA ARG A 140 12.99 4.44 18.79
C ARG A 140 11.67 4.18 18.06
N VAL A 141 11.16 2.94 18.07
CA VAL A 141 9.84 2.60 17.50
C VAL A 141 8.75 3.48 18.12
N SER A 142 8.76 3.64 19.45
CA SER A 142 7.82 4.50 20.16
C SER A 142 7.84 5.96 19.69
N ARG A 143 9.04 6.52 19.49
CA ARG A 143 9.20 7.88 19.01
C ARG A 143 8.76 8.03 17.55
N ASP A 144 9.24 7.14 16.69
CA ASP A 144 9.11 7.29 15.24
C ASP A 144 7.67 6.97 14.79
N VAL A 145 7.05 5.93 15.34
CA VAL A 145 5.62 5.62 15.10
C VAL A 145 4.73 6.72 15.66
N GLY A 146 5.04 7.24 16.86
CA GLY A 146 4.28 8.34 17.47
C GLY A 146 4.47 9.70 16.76
N ALA A 147 5.55 9.89 16.02
CA ALA A 147 5.71 11.04 15.12
C ALA A 147 4.88 10.82 13.84
N ARG A 148 4.99 9.63 13.24
CA ARG A 148 4.30 9.28 12.00
C ARG A 148 2.78 9.33 12.13
N GLU A 149 2.23 8.82 13.22
CA GLU A 149 0.80 8.86 13.56
C GLU A 149 0.22 10.28 13.44
N LYS A 150 0.96 11.31 13.84
CA LYS A 150 0.55 12.72 13.78
C LYS A 150 0.57 13.32 12.37
N GLU A 151 1.37 12.74 11.47
CA GLU A 151 1.48 13.18 10.07
C GLU A 151 0.38 12.59 9.18
N LEU A 152 -0.20 11.45 9.58
CA LEU A 152 -1.23 10.77 8.79
C LEU A 152 -2.51 11.61 8.69
N THR A 153 -3.06 11.71 7.49
CA THR A 153 -4.34 12.39 7.24
C THR A 153 -5.55 11.53 7.59
N HIS A 154 -5.43 10.20 7.46
CA HIS A 154 -6.51 9.26 7.77
C HIS A 154 -6.57 8.96 9.28
N GLN A 155 -7.63 9.45 9.94
CA GLN A 155 -7.86 9.32 11.38
C GLN A 155 -7.86 7.86 11.85
N VAL A 156 -8.40 6.94 11.05
CA VAL A 156 -8.48 5.53 11.40
C VAL A 156 -7.10 4.88 11.51
N HIS A 157 -6.19 5.13 10.55
CA HIS A 157 -4.82 4.64 10.63
C HIS A 157 -4.09 5.20 11.84
N ARG A 158 -4.31 6.49 12.13
CA ARG A 158 -3.77 7.17 13.31
C ARG A 158 -4.19 6.46 14.60
N GLU A 159 -5.48 6.17 14.75
CA GLU A 159 -6.03 5.51 15.93
C GLU A 159 -5.49 4.08 16.12
N ILE A 160 -5.35 3.31 15.03
CA ILE A 160 -4.76 1.97 15.10
C ILE A 160 -3.31 2.05 15.56
N LEU A 161 -2.50 2.92 14.93
CA LEU A 161 -1.09 3.09 15.32
C LEU A 161 -0.94 3.52 16.78
N ALA A 162 -1.76 4.48 17.22
CA ALA A 162 -1.75 4.93 18.61
C ALA A 162 -2.11 3.78 19.59
N ARG A 163 -3.14 3.00 19.27
CA ARG A 163 -3.57 1.83 20.07
C ARG A 163 -2.46 0.79 20.15
N CYS A 164 -1.93 0.35 19.01
CA CYS A 164 -0.87 -0.66 18.96
C CYS A 164 0.36 -0.20 19.72
N LEU A 165 0.77 1.06 19.54
CA LEU A 165 1.92 1.61 20.22
C LEU A 165 1.74 1.65 21.74
N GLU A 166 0.55 1.98 22.22
CA GLU A 166 0.23 1.94 23.63
C GLU A 166 0.24 0.51 24.20
N GLN A 167 -0.28 -0.47 23.46
CA GLN A 167 -0.18 -1.89 23.84
C GLN A 167 1.28 -2.35 23.95
N VAL A 168 2.14 -1.99 22.99
CA VAL A 168 3.57 -2.32 23.03
C VAL A 168 4.25 -1.74 24.28
N LYS A 169 3.95 -0.47 24.62
CA LYS A 169 4.49 0.19 25.83
C LYS A 169 4.06 -0.51 27.12
N GLN A 170 2.81 -0.99 27.18
CA GLN A 170 2.28 -1.71 28.33
C GLN A 170 2.85 -3.13 28.44
N LEU A 171 2.98 -3.83 27.32
CA LEU A 171 3.47 -5.22 27.28
C LEU A 171 4.96 -5.32 27.58
N ALA A 172 5.78 -4.36 27.14
CA ALA A 172 7.24 -4.41 27.31
C ALA A 172 7.71 -4.66 28.77
N PRO A 173 7.29 -3.89 29.79
CA PRO A 173 7.68 -4.16 31.18
C PRO A 173 7.08 -5.46 31.71
N ILE A 174 5.88 -5.84 31.27
CA ILE A 174 5.21 -7.09 31.71
C ILE A 174 5.97 -8.31 31.19
N LEU A 175 6.43 -8.27 29.93
CA LEU A 175 7.25 -9.31 29.32
C LEU A 175 8.58 -9.47 30.09
N ILE A 176 9.29 -8.36 30.36
CA ILE A 176 10.55 -8.38 31.13
C ILE A 176 10.33 -9.00 32.51
N CYS A 177 9.26 -8.62 33.20
CA CYS A 177 8.90 -9.21 34.49
C CYS A 177 8.59 -10.71 34.37
N SER A 178 7.85 -11.13 33.34
CA SER A 178 7.53 -12.54 33.08
C SER A 178 8.78 -13.38 32.83
N MET A 179 9.71 -12.88 32.01
CA MET A 179 11.02 -13.51 31.77
C MET A 179 11.82 -13.64 33.07
N LYS A 180 11.84 -12.59 33.90
CA LYS A 180 12.54 -12.60 35.19
C LYS A 180 11.97 -13.66 36.14
N ILE A 181 10.64 -13.78 36.22
CA ILE A 181 9.96 -14.77 37.06
C ILE A 181 10.27 -16.18 36.56
N PHE A 182 10.21 -16.42 35.24
CA PHE A 182 10.58 -17.70 34.64
C PHE A 182 12.01 -18.11 35.03
N ILE A 183 12.99 -17.22 34.89
CA ILE A 183 14.39 -17.47 35.28
C ILE A 183 14.53 -17.80 36.77
N GLN A 184 13.78 -17.11 37.64
CA GLN A 184 13.82 -17.39 39.07
C GLN A 184 13.25 -18.77 39.41
N ILE A 185 12.18 -19.20 38.74
CA ILE A 185 11.55 -20.50 38.96
C ILE A 185 12.49 -21.65 38.56
N ILE A 186 13.16 -21.55 37.41
CA ILE A 186 14.10 -22.59 36.97
C ILE A 186 15.30 -22.69 37.92
N VAL A 187 15.79 -21.58 38.46
CA VAL A 187 16.88 -21.57 39.47
C VAL A 187 16.45 -22.18 40.81
N GLN A 188 15.17 -22.06 41.18
CA GLN A 188 14.62 -22.54 42.47
C GLN A 188 14.10 -23.99 42.43
N GLY A 189 14.46 -24.77 41.40
CA GLY A 189 14.07 -26.18 41.29
C GLY A 189 12.91 -26.45 40.32
N GLY A 190 12.50 -25.46 39.51
CA GLY A 190 11.72 -25.66 38.28
C GLY A 190 10.24 -26.00 38.44
N LYS A 191 9.70 -26.05 39.67
CA LYS A 191 8.28 -26.29 39.90
C LYS A 191 7.45 -25.11 39.37
N GLY A 192 6.65 -25.34 38.33
CA GLY A 192 5.87 -24.29 37.64
C GLY A 192 6.60 -23.60 36.49
N ALA A 193 7.74 -24.13 36.05
CA ALA A 193 8.52 -23.54 34.94
C ALA A 193 7.75 -23.52 33.60
N GLU A 194 6.94 -24.55 33.34
CA GLU A 194 6.13 -24.67 32.12
C GLU A 194 5.09 -23.54 32.04
N GLU A 195 4.30 -23.34 33.10
CA GLU A 195 3.30 -22.26 33.18
C GLU A 195 3.95 -20.87 33.01
N ALA A 196 5.13 -20.67 33.62
CA ALA A 196 5.88 -19.42 33.48
C ALA A 196 6.42 -19.21 32.06
N ALA A 197 6.89 -20.27 31.40
CA ALA A 197 7.34 -20.23 30.01
C ALA A 197 6.19 -19.92 29.06
N GLU A 198 5.03 -20.57 29.23
CA GLU A 198 3.82 -20.31 28.44
C GLU A 198 3.38 -18.84 28.57
N ASN A 199 3.35 -18.29 29.79
CA ASN A 199 3.00 -16.90 30.02
C ASN A 199 3.98 -15.92 29.34
N ARG A 200 5.29 -16.19 29.43
CA ARG A 200 6.32 -15.41 28.72
C ARG A 200 6.11 -15.47 27.20
N ASN A 201 5.91 -16.66 26.65
CA ASN A 201 5.74 -16.86 25.21
C ASN A 201 4.45 -16.21 24.70
N TYR A 202 3.36 -16.29 25.46
CA TYR A 202 2.12 -15.58 25.17
C TYR A 202 2.33 -14.05 25.09
N LEU A 203 3.05 -13.46 26.06
CA LEU A 203 3.34 -12.03 26.08
C LEU A 203 4.24 -11.61 24.90
N ALA A 204 5.25 -12.40 24.56
CA ALA A 204 6.11 -12.15 23.41
C ALA A 204 5.34 -12.24 22.08
N GLY A 205 4.46 -13.24 21.93
CA GLY A 205 3.57 -13.39 20.78
C GLY A 205 2.60 -12.21 20.64
N ARG A 206 1.93 -11.82 21.73
CA ARG A 206 1.02 -10.68 21.72
C ARG A 206 1.73 -9.37 21.35
N MET A 207 2.94 -9.15 21.85
CA MET A 207 3.74 -7.98 21.49
C MET A 207 4.20 -8.02 20.02
N THR A 208 4.51 -9.21 19.51
CA THR A 208 4.82 -9.46 18.10
C THR A 208 3.64 -9.10 17.18
N ASP A 209 2.42 -9.49 17.55
CA ASP A 209 1.20 -9.18 16.80
C ASP A 209 0.98 -7.66 16.69
N GLU A 210 1.15 -6.92 17.79
CA GLU A 210 0.99 -5.45 17.79
C GLU A 210 2.07 -4.76 16.95
N ILE A 211 3.32 -5.25 16.95
CA ILE A 211 4.38 -4.72 16.08
C ILE A 211 4.11 -5.02 14.60
N ASN A 212 3.60 -6.22 14.27
CA ASN A 212 3.21 -6.57 12.91
C ASN A 212 2.04 -5.71 12.42
N GLU A 213 1.07 -5.40 13.29
CA GLU A 213 -0.03 -4.51 12.94
C GLU A 213 0.45 -3.07 12.69
N ILE A 214 1.43 -2.58 13.46
CA ILE A 214 2.10 -1.30 13.18
C ILE A 214 2.74 -1.32 11.79
N ILE A 215 3.52 -2.37 11.47
CA ILE A 215 4.17 -2.50 10.15
C ILE A 215 3.11 -2.47 9.05
N ARG A 216 2.01 -3.23 9.20
CA ARG A 216 0.92 -3.29 8.22
C ARG A 216 0.31 -1.91 7.98
N VAL A 217 -0.04 -1.19 9.04
CA VAL A 217 -0.72 0.12 8.93
C VAL A 217 0.20 1.21 8.39
N LEU A 218 1.49 1.18 8.74
CA LEU A 218 2.48 2.13 8.21
C LEU A 218 2.60 2.09 6.67
N GLN A 219 2.28 0.95 6.04
CA GLN A 219 2.35 0.77 4.60
C GLN A 219 1.06 1.14 3.85
N LEU A 220 0.01 1.56 4.56
CA LEU A 220 -1.25 1.95 3.94
C LEU A 220 -1.16 3.39 3.41
N THR A 221 -1.23 3.53 2.08
CA THR A 221 -1.24 4.83 1.38
C THR A 221 -2.66 5.30 1.04
N THR A 222 -3.65 4.42 1.17
CA THR A 222 -5.05 4.69 0.87
C THR A 222 -5.94 4.12 1.97
N TYR A 223 -7.02 4.83 2.28
CA TYR A 223 -8.07 4.35 3.16
C TYR A 223 -9.26 3.96 2.30
N ASP A 224 -9.52 2.66 2.19
CA ASP A 224 -10.75 2.14 1.59
C ASP A 224 -11.74 1.85 2.74
N GLU A 225 -12.64 2.80 2.97
CA GLU A 225 -13.74 2.67 3.94
C GLU A 225 -14.57 1.39 3.72
N ASP A 226 -14.65 0.90 2.48
CA ASP A 226 -15.47 -0.24 2.11
C ASP A 226 -14.82 -1.59 2.38
N GLU A 227 -13.48 -1.64 2.50
CA GLU A 227 -12.73 -2.91 2.57
C GLU A 227 -12.15 -3.20 3.97
N TRP A 228 -11.83 -2.16 4.74
CA TRP A 228 -11.16 -2.30 6.04
C TRP A 228 -12.12 -2.60 7.21
N ALA A 229 -13.38 -2.17 7.14
CA ALA A 229 -14.36 -2.36 8.21
C ALA A 229 -15.11 -3.71 8.15
N LEU A 230 -14.87 -4.51 7.12
CA LEU A 230 -15.64 -5.73 6.87
C LEU A 230 -14.85 -6.96 7.30
N ASP A 231 -15.44 -7.75 8.19
CA ASP A 231 -14.92 -9.08 8.46
C ASP A 231 -14.86 -9.91 7.16
N PRO A 232 -13.98 -10.93 7.08
CA PRO A 232 -13.80 -11.73 5.88
C PRO A 232 -15.10 -12.30 5.30
N LEU A 233 -16.06 -12.66 6.15
CA LEU A 233 -17.37 -13.16 5.72
C LEU A 233 -18.21 -12.06 5.07
N THR A 234 -18.17 -10.82 5.58
CA THR A 234 -18.88 -9.70 4.95
C THR A 234 -18.27 -9.30 3.60
N VAL A 235 -16.95 -9.37 3.45
CA VAL A 235 -16.31 -9.17 2.13
C VAL A 235 -16.74 -10.25 1.14
N MET A 236 -16.75 -11.52 1.57
CA MET A 236 -17.20 -12.63 0.72
C MET A 236 -18.69 -12.49 0.34
N LYS A 237 -19.55 -12.03 1.25
CA LYS A 237 -20.97 -11.75 0.96
C LYS A 237 -21.16 -10.62 -0.04
N LYS A 238 -20.42 -9.50 0.10
CA LYS A 238 -20.44 -8.42 -0.89
C LYS A 238 -20.00 -8.93 -2.28
N ALA A 239 -18.94 -9.72 -2.34
CA ALA A 239 -18.47 -10.33 -3.57
C ALA A 239 -19.51 -11.29 -4.18
N GLN A 240 -20.18 -12.10 -3.36
CA GLN A 240 -21.27 -12.96 -3.78
C GLN A 240 -22.44 -12.15 -4.38
N THR A 241 -22.92 -11.10 -3.70
CA THR A 241 -24.00 -10.25 -4.22
C THR A 241 -23.60 -9.57 -5.54
N ALA A 242 -22.33 -9.15 -5.67
CA ALA A 242 -21.81 -8.58 -6.92
C ALA A 242 -21.77 -9.60 -8.07
N ILE A 243 -21.44 -10.87 -7.77
CA ILE A 243 -21.50 -11.98 -8.74
C ILE A 243 -22.94 -12.22 -9.20
N GLU A 244 -23.87 -12.36 -8.25
CA GLU A 244 -25.29 -12.58 -8.53
C GLU A 244 -25.89 -11.46 -9.40
N GLY A 245 -25.59 -10.20 -9.08
CA GLY A 245 -26.08 -9.04 -9.82
C GLY A 245 -25.55 -8.92 -11.26
N LYS A 246 -24.51 -9.68 -11.63
CA LYS A 246 -23.91 -9.68 -12.98
C LYS A 246 -24.21 -10.95 -13.77
N MET A 247 -24.78 -11.96 -13.12
CA MET A 247 -24.96 -13.29 -13.68
C MET A 247 -25.85 -13.28 -14.93
N GLN A 248 -26.96 -12.54 -14.91
CA GLN A 248 -27.88 -12.46 -16.04
C GLN A 248 -27.21 -11.87 -17.28
N ALA A 249 -26.53 -10.73 -17.14
CA ALA A 249 -25.85 -10.08 -18.27
C ALA A 249 -24.71 -10.94 -18.85
N ALA A 250 -24.03 -11.72 -18.02
CA ALA A 250 -23.02 -12.68 -18.47
C ALA A 250 -23.67 -13.85 -19.24
N HIS A 251 -24.77 -14.41 -18.73
CA HIS A 251 -25.52 -15.47 -19.40
C HIS A 251 -26.09 -15.02 -20.75
N ASP A 252 -26.69 -13.83 -20.82
CA ASP A 252 -27.25 -13.29 -22.06
C ASP A 252 -26.16 -13.18 -23.14
N TRP A 253 -24.94 -12.78 -22.77
CA TRP A 253 -23.82 -12.73 -23.69
C TRP A 253 -23.35 -14.12 -24.13
N LEU A 254 -23.30 -15.10 -23.21
CA LEU A 254 -22.96 -16.47 -23.58
C LEU A 254 -24.00 -17.09 -24.53
N GLN A 255 -25.28 -16.75 -24.37
CA GLN A 255 -26.38 -17.27 -25.17
C GLN A 255 -26.53 -16.58 -26.53
N ASP A 256 -26.06 -15.34 -26.67
CA ASP A 256 -26.09 -14.60 -27.94
C ASP A 256 -24.82 -14.86 -28.77
N PRO A 257 -24.90 -15.62 -29.88
CA PRO A 257 -23.77 -15.90 -30.76
C PRO A 257 -23.26 -14.67 -31.53
N LEU A 258 -24.08 -13.63 -31.65
CA LEU A 258 -23.78 -12.40 -32.38
C LEU A 258 -23.28 -11.28 -31.47
N SER A 259 -23.22 -11.52 -30.17
CA SER A 259 -22.76 -10.53 -29.20
C SER A 259 -21.29 -10.17 -29.41
N VAL A 260 -20.98 -8.88 -29.26
CA VAL A 260 -19.66 -8.32 -29.60
C VAL A 260 -18.71 -8.44 -28.40
N ARG A 261 -17.43 -8.70 -28.71
CA ARG A 261 -16.33 -8.63 -27.74
C ARG A 261 -16.24 -7.22 -27.11
N GLY A 262 -16.01 -7.14 -25.80
CA GLY A 262 -15.93 -5.90 -25.03
C GLY A 262 -17.29 -5.27 -24.69
N GLY A 263 -18.40 -5.95 -25.03
CA GLY A 263 -19.76 -5.57 -24.67
C GLY A 263 -20.02 -5.68 -23.16
N VAL A 264 -21.19 -5.20 -22.73
CA VAL A 264 -21.58 -5.15 -21.31
C VAL A 264 -21.61 -6.55 -20.67
N GLY A 265 -22.01 -7.57 -21.41
CA GLY A 265 -22.07 -8.94 -20.91
C GLY A 265 -20.70 -9.60 -20.73
N GLU A 266 -19.75 -9.44 -21.66
CA GLU A 266 -18.37 -9.91 -21.46
C GLU A 266 -17.70 -9.18 -20.28
N LYS A 267 -17.89 -7.86 -20.18
CA LYS A 267 -17.40 -7.08 -19.03
C LYS A 267 -18.01 -7.59 -17.72
N SER A 268 -19.29 -7.95 -17.72
CA SER A 268 -19.98 -8.53 -16.57
C SER A 268 -19.40 -9.89 -16.19
N LEU A 269 -19.10 -10.74 -17.17
CA LEU A 269 -18.42 -12.03 -16.96
C LEU A 269 -17.01 -11.86 -16.37
N ARG A 270 -16.21 -10.91 -16.89
CA ARG A 270 -14.88 -10.62 -16.33
C ARG A 270 -14.96 -10.08 -14.89
N LEU A 271 -15.94 -9.23 -14.59
CA LEU A 271 -16.19 -8.75 -13.24
C LEU A 271 -16.65 -9.87 -12.28
N ILE A 272 -17.40 -10.88 -12.76
CA ILE A 272 -17.73 -12.06 -11.95
C ILE A 272 -16.45 -12.81 -11.56
N LEU A 273 -15.53 -13.01 -12.51
CA LEU A 273 -14.26 -13.68 -12.26
C LEU A 273 -13.36 -12.91 -11.27
N GLU A 274 -13.32 -11.58 -11.37
CA GLU A 274 -12.60 -10.73 -10.41
C GLU A 274 -13.19 -10.84 -9.01
N ASN A 275 -14.52 -10.86 -8.86
CA ASN A 275 -15.14 -11.05 -7.55
C ASN A 275 -14.95 -12.47 -7.01
N ALA A 276 -14.89 -13.49 -7.87
CA ALA A 276 -14.58 -14.86 -7.46
C ALA A 276 -13.14 -15.00 -6.91
N GLU A 277 -12.17 -14.28 -7.48
CA GLU A 277 -10.80 -14.19 -6.91
C GLU A 277 -10.81 -13.54 -5.52
N ARG A 278 -11.61 -12.49 -5.32
CA ARG A 278 -11.76 -11.84 -3.99
C ARG A 278 -12.32 -12.79 -2.93
N VAL A 279 -13.17 -13.73 -3.33
CA VAL A 279 -13.66 -14.83 -2.48
C VAL A 279 -12.54 -15.83 -2.20
N ALA A 280 -11.79 -16.23 -3.23
CA ALA A 280 -10.68 -17.17 -3.10
C ALA A 280 -9.58 -16.68 -2.13
N ASP A 281 -9.23 -15.39 -2.19
CA ASP A 281 -8.22 -14.77 -1.31
C ASP A 281 -8.54 -14.93 0.19
N ARG A 282 -9.83 -15.08 0.53
CA ARG A 282 -10.34 -15.19 1.90
C ARG A 282 -10.81 -16.61 2.26
N ALA A 283 -10.79 -17.53 1.30
CA ALA A 283 -11.15 -18.93 1.51
C ALA A 283 -9.99 -19.76 2.09
N LEU A 284 -10.31 -20.94 2.62
CA LEU A 284 -9.31 -21.91 3.07
C LEU A 284 -8.48 -22.44 1.88
N PRO A 285 -7.24 -22.92 2.08
CA PRO A 285 -6.35 -23.29 0.99
C PRO A 285 -6.95 -24.26 -0.06
N PRO A 286 -7.67 -25.33 0.32
CA PRO A 286 -8.29 -26.24 -0.65
C PRO A 286 -9.34 -25.55 -1.53
N ASP A 287 -10.18 -24.72 -0.92
CA ASP A 287 -11.25 -24.00 -1.61
C ASP A 287 -10.68 -22.89 -2.50
N ARG A 288 -9.65 -22.18 -2.02
CA ARG A 288 -8.95 -21.14 -2.77
C ARG A 288 -8.34 -21.68 -4.06
N GLU A 289 -7.64 -22.80 -3.97
CA GLU A 289 -7.03 -23.44 -5.14
C GLU A 289 -8.09 -23.91 -6.15
N ALA A 290 -9.17 -24.52 -5.66
CA ALA A 290 -10.29 -24.93 -6.49
C ALA A 290 -10.96 -23.75 -7.21
N ILE A 291 -11.25 -22.66 -6.49
CA ILE A 291 -11.87 -21.45 -7.06
C ILE A 291 -10.94 -20.82 -8.10
N ARG A 292 -9.65 -20.64 -7.79
CA ARG A 292 -8.67 -20.05 -8.71
C ARG A 292 -8.51 -20.85 -10.00
N LYS A 293 -8.50 -22.19 -9.89
CA LYS A 293 -8.47 -23.07 -11.05
C LYS A 293 -9.68 -22.83 -11.95
N LEU A 294 -10.89 -22.84 -11.39
CA LEU A 294 -12.12 -22.59 -12.13
C LEU A 294 -12.14 -21.20 -12.77
N VAL A 295 -11.68 -20.17 -12.05
CA VAL A 295 -11.55 -18.81 -12.59
C VAL A 295 -10.59 -18.77 -13.79
N GLY A 296 -9.44 -19.43 -13.68
CA GLY A 296 -8.47 -19.53 -14.78
C GLY A 296 -9.02 -20.24 -16.01
N ASP A 297 -9.73 -21.35 -15.81
CA ASP A 297 -10.37 -22.13 -16.87
C ASP A 297 -11.44 -21.28 -17.58
N ILE A 298 -12.35 -20.66 -16.83
CA ILE A 298 -13.42 -19.82 -17.40
C ILE A 298 -12.84 -18.59 -18.11
N ARG A 299 -11.77 -17.97 -17.58
CA ARG A 299 -11.10 -16.84 -18.23
C ARG A 299 -10.55 -17.23 -19.60
N SER A 300 -9.85 -18.37 -19.66
CA SER A 300 -9.28 -18.89 -20.92
C SER A 300 -10.37 -19.21 -21.95
N LEU A 301 -11.47 -19.84 -21.51
CA LEU A 301 -12.63 -20.10 -22.37
C LEU A 301 -13.31 -18.81 -22.84
N THR A 302 -13.39 -17.80 -21.98
CA THR A 302 -13.98 -16.49 -22.31
C THR A 302 -13.16 -15.76 -23.36
N ASP A 303 -11.83 -15.79 -23.24
CA ASP A 303 -10.92 -15.18 -24.22
C ASP A 303 -11.04 -15.88 -25.58
N ALA A 304 -11.03 -17.21 -25.60
CA ALA A 304 -11.22 -18.00 -26.83
C ALA A 304 -12.58 -17.72 -27.49
N LEU A 305 -13.66 -17.66 -26.71
CA LEU A 305 -15.00 -17.34 -27.22
C LEU A 305 -15.07 -15.90 -27.75
N GLY A 306 -14.44 -14.94 -27.07
CA GLY A 306 -14.35 -13.56 -27.53
C GLY A 306 -13.63 -13.43 -28.87
N GLU A 307 -12.59 -14.23 -29.10
CA GLU A 307 -11.88 -14.31 -30.37
C GLU A 307 -12.76 -14.90 -31.48
N LEU A 308 -13.44 -16.02 -31.22
CA LEU A 308 -14.38 -16.64 -32.18
C LEU A 308 -15.53 -15.72 -32.56
N LYS A 309 -16.09 -14.97 -31.60
CA LYS A 309 -17.12 -13.97 -31.88
C LYS A 309 -16.57 -12.82 -32.72
N SER A 310 -15.34 -12.37 -32.47
CA SER A 310 -14.71 -11.30 -33.25
C SER A 310 -14.35 -11.71 -34.69
N SER A 311 -14.11 -13.01 -34.93
CA SER A 311 -13.85 -13.56 -36.26
C SER A 311 -15.14 -13.93 -37.03
N GLY A 312 -16.32 -13.63 -36.48
CA GLY A 312 -17.62 -13.97 -37.07
C GLY A 312 -17.97 -15.45 -36.99
N GLN A 313 -17.22 -16.23 -36.20
CA GLN A 313 -17.41 -17.67 -35.98
C GLN A 313 -18.21 -17.98 -34.71
N GLY A 314 -18.91 -16.99 -34.14
CA GLY A 314 -19.70 -17.19 -32.91
C GLY A 314 -20.81 -18.25 -33.02
N THR A 315 -21.24 -18.61 -34.23
CA THR A 315 -22.23 -19.66 -34.54
C THR A 315 -21.60 -20.99 -34.96
N SER A 316 -20.26 -21.13 -34.95
CA SER A 316 -19.62 -22.37 -35.36
C SER A 316 -19.94 -23.49 -34.37
N ILE A 317 -20.53 -24.58 -34.86
CA ILE A 317 -20.70 -25.81 -34.09
C ILE A 317 -19.32 -26.49 -34.03
N GLN A 318 -18.77 -26.70 -32.83
CA GLN A 318 -17.73 -27.71 -32.63
C GLN A 318 -18.37 -29.08 -32.49
#